data_AF-A0A2P4EY73-F1
#
_entry.id   AF-A0A2P4EY73-F1
#
_cell.length_a   1.000
_cell.length_b   1.000
_cell.length_c   1.000
_cell.angle_alpha   90.00
_cell.angle_beta   90.00
_cell.angle_gamma   90.00
#
_symmetry.space_group_name_H-M   'P 1'
#
loop_
_entity.id
_entity.type
_entity.pdbx_description
1 polymer ?
#
loop_
_entity_poly.entity_id
_entity_poly.type
_entity_poly.pdbx_seq_one_letter_code
_entity_poly.pdbx_strand_id
1 'polypeptide(L)'
;MKRSMMQAPAQQGIALVVALVVLLMVSVLGLSAMRASVFSAKVATGVQSDVMTFEAAETAIVSTYEELSGLSNEQLYAAVDGQASQFCITENGAVDGACGSTNFMDVRGLLQAESLSYLDGFSPISGSQVSSSGGAGVFVDYRINILGESEMPNYSIENHHLQETLKRGIKPGAEIN
;
A
#
# COMPACT_ATOMS: atom_id res chain seq x y z
N MET A 1 -64.23 -0.59 -64.09
CA MET A 1 -62.96 -0.87 -63.39
C MET A 1 -63.26 -1.06 -61.90
N LYS A 2 -63.28 -2.30 -61.40
CA LYS A 2 -63.43 -2.63 -59.97
C LYS A 2 -62.04 -2.86 -59.38
N ARG A 3 -61.58 -2.00 -58.48
CA ARG A 3 -60.38 -2.24 -57.66
C ARG A 3 -60.77 -3.13 -56.48
N SER A 4 -60.24 -4.35 -56.46
CA SER A 4 -60.34 -5.27 -55.33
C SER A 4 -59.44 -4.77 -54.20
N MET A 5 -60.05 -4.36 -53.08
CA MET A 5 -59.32 -4.10 -51.83
C MET A 5 -59.17 -5.43 -51.10
N MET A 6 -57.95 -5.97 -51.10
CA MET A 6 -57.60 -7.18 -50.35
C MET A 6 -57.32 -6.78 -48.90
N GLN A 7 -58.28 -6.98 -48.00
CA GLN A 7 -58.08 -6.82 -46.56
C GLN A 7 -57.26 -8.01 -46.03
N ALA A 8 -56.11 -7.72 -45.43
CA ALA A 8 -55.30 -8.70 -44.72
C ALA A 8 -55.96 -9.09 -43.38
N PRO A 9 -55.91 -10.36 -42.96
CA PRO A 9 -56.55 -10.81 -41.73
C PRO A 9 -55.89 -10.20 -40.48
N ALA A 10 -56.72 -9.78 -39.52
CA ALA A 10 -56.30 -9.15 -38.28
C ALA A 10 -55.66 -10.16 -37.31
N GLN A 11 -54.36 -10.39 -37.44
CA GLN A 11 -53.55 -11.16 -36.48
C GLN A 11 -53.04 -10.28 -35.31
N GLN A 12 -53.92 -9.49 -34.70
CA GLN A 12 -53.52 -8.44 -33.74
C GLN A 12 -53.08 -8.98 -32.35
N GLY A 13 -53.38 -10.23 -31.98
CA GLY A 13 -53.00 -10.79 -30.68
C GLY A 13 -51.61 -11.43 -30.63
N ILE A 14 -51.22 -12.16 -31.68
CA ILE A 14 -49.97 -12.95 -31.68
C ILE A 14 -48.74 -12.04 -31.81
N ALA A 15 -48.84 -10.94 -32.55
CA ALA A 15 -47.75 -9.99 -32.70
C ALA A 15 -47.29 -9.39 -31.36
N LEU A 16 -48.23 -9.13 -30.45
CA LEU A 16 -47.93 -8.56 -29.13
C LEU A 16 -47.21 -9.58 -28.24
N VAL A 17 -47.61 -10.85 -28.31
CA VAL A 17 -46.94 -11.94 -27.57
C VAL A 17 -45.52 -12.14 -28.08
N VAL A 18 -45.31 -12.17 -29.40
CA VAL A 18 -43.98 -12.33 -29.99
C VAL A 18 -43.08 -11.15 -29.62
N ALA A 19 -43.60 -9.92 -29.69
CA ALA A 19 -42.85 -8.72 -29.27
C ALA A 19 -42.45 -8.80 -27.79
N LEU A 20 -43.34 -9.29 -26.92
CA LEU A 20 -43.06 -9.45 -25.50
C LEU A 20 -41.99 -10.53 -25.22
N VAL A 21 -42.04 -11.64 -25.94
CA VAL A 21 -41.01 -12.70 -25.85
C VAL A 21 -39.64 -12.17 -26.29
N VAL A 22 -39.58 -11.42 -27.40
CA VAL A 22 -38.33 -10.82 -27.89
C VAL A 22 -37.79 -9.79 -26.90
N LEU A 23 -38.65 -8.90 -26.38
CA LEU A 23 -38.27 -7.93 -25.34
C LEU A 23 -37.74 -8.63 -24.07
N LEU A 24 -38.36 -9.74 -23.66
CA LEU A 24 -37.92 -10.51 -22.52
C LEU A 24 -36.52 -11.09 -22.78
N MET A 25 -36.30 -11.70 -23.95
CA MET A 25 -35.00 -12.26 -24.31
C MET A 25 -33.90 -11.18 -24.32
N VAL A 26 -34.16 -10.03 -24.96
CA VAL A 26 -33.21 -8.91 -24.98
C VAL A 26 -32.94 -8.39 -23.56
N SER A 27 -33.96 -8.33 -22.71
CA SER A 27 -33.82 -7.90 -21.31
C SER A 27 -32.95 -8.85 -20.49
N VAL A 28 -33.11 -10.17 -20.68
CA VAL A 28 -32.28 -11.18 -19.99
C VAL A 28 -30.83 -11.11 -20.45
N LEU A 29 -30.59 -10.92 -21.75
CA LEU A 29 -29.24 -10.71 -22.28
C LEU A 29 -28.61 -9.42 -21.71
N GLY A 30 -29.36 -8.32 -21.67
CA GLY A 30 -28.92 -7.06 -21.10
C GLY A 30 -28.60 -7.15 -19.60
N LEU A 31 -29.44 -7.83 -18.82
CA LEU A 31 -29.22 -8.03 -17.39
C LEU A 31 -27.99 -8.90 -17.12
N SER A 32 -27.77 -9.93 -17.94
CA SER A 32 -26.59 -10.81 -17.83
C SER A 32 -25.30 -10.04 -18.07
N ALA A 33 -25.29 -9.16 -19.08
CA ALA A 33 -24.16 -8.26 -19.34
C ALA A 33 -23.92 -7.29 -18.18
N MET A 34 -24.97 -6.67 -17.62
CA MET A 34 -24.82 -5.76 -16.46
C MET A 34 -24.25 -6.45 -15.22
N ARG A 35 -24.68 -7.68 -14.91
CA ARG A 35 -24.14 -8.43 -13.77
C ARG A 35 -22.64 -8.69 -13.90
N ALA A 36 -22.19 -9.07 -15.10
CA ALA A 36 -20.77 -9.26 -15.38
C ALA A 36 -19.98 -7.95 -15.22
N SER A 37 -20.51 -6.83 -15.74
CA SER A 37 -19.88 -5.51 -15.59
C SER A 37 -19.73 -5.07 -14.13
N VAL A 38 -20.76 -5.29 -13.30
CA VAL A 38 -20.71 -4.96 -11.87
C VAL A 38 -19.68 -5.81 -11.13
N PHE A 39 -19.59 -7.10 -11.47
CA PHE A 39 -18.57 -7.98 -10.89
C PHE A 39 -17.16 -7.49 -11.22
N SER A 40 -16.88 -7.22 -12.50
CA SER A 40 -15.59 -6.69 -12.93
C SER A 40 -15.27 -5.35 -12.26
N ALA A 41 -16.25 -4.46 -12.09
CA ALA A 41 -16.06 -3.20 -11.38
C ALA A 41 -15.68 -3.41 -9.90
N LYS A 42 -16.33 -4.34 -9.19
CA LYS A 42 -15.98 -4.66 -7.80
C LYS A 42 -14.56 -5.21 -7.67
N VAL A 43 -14.16 -6.10 -8.59
CA VAL A 43 -12.79 -6.65 -8.61
C VAL A 43 -11.78 -5.53 -8.87
N ALA A 44 -12.05 -4.66 -9.84
CA ALA A 44 -11.18 -3.52 -10.14
C ALA A 44 -11.03 -2.58 -8.94
N THR A 45 -12.12 -2.29 -8.23
CA THR A 45 -12.06 -1.47 -7.00
C THR A 45 -11.28 -2.17 -5.89
N GLY A 46 -11.44 -3.48 -5.71
CA GLY A 46 -10.67 -4.23 -4.72
C GLY A 46 -9.17 -4.18 -5.00
N VAL A 47 -8.76 -4.44 -6.25
CA VAL A 47 -7.35 -4.32 -6.67
C VAL A 47 -6.85 -2.89 -6.52
N GLN A 48 -7.66 -1.89 -6.83
CA GLN A 48 -7.29 -0.49 -6.65
C GLN A 48 -7.05 -0.16 -5.18
N SER A 49 -7.90 -0.64 -4.27
CA SER A 49 -7.71 -0.42 -2.83
C SER A 49 -6.45 -1.12 -2.29
N ASP A 50 -6.14 -2.31 -2.79
CA ASP A 50 -4.91 -3.05 -2.46
C ASP A 50 -3.64 -2.34 -2.97
N VAL A 51 -3.67 -1.75 -4.17
CA VAL A 51 -2.56 -0.94 -4.68
C VAL A 51 -2.39 0.34 -3.85
N MET A 52 -3.49 0.98 -3.43
CA MET A 52 -3.41 2.17 -2.59
C MET A 52 -2.79 1.87 -1.22
N THR A 53 -3.13 0.75 -0.59
CA THR A 53 -2.49 0.34 0.68
C THR A 53 -1.02 0.00 0.48
N PHE A 54 -0.69 -0.77 -0.56
CA PHE A 54 0.69 -1.06 -0.95
C PHE A 54 1.55 0.22 -1.09
N GLU A 55 1.05 1.21 -1.84
CA GLU A 55 1.76 2.48 -2.06
C GLU A 55 1.91 3.30 -0.77
N ALA A 56 0.92 3.23 0.12
CA ALA A 56 0.99 3.87 1.45
C ALA A 56 2.11 3.28 2.30
N ALA A 57 2.19 1.94 2.40
CA ALA A 57 3.23 1.27 3.16
C ALA A 57 4.63 1.60 2.61
N GLU A 58 4.78 1.59 1.28
CA GLU A 58 6.04 1.97 0.63
C GLU A 58 6.40 3.43 0.87
N THR A 59 5.42 4.34 0.88
CA THR A 59 5.67 5.76 1.19
C THR A 59 6.17 5.93 2.62
N ALA A 60 5.63 5.16 3.57
CA ALA A 60 6.10 5.16 4.95
C ALA A 60 7.56 4.65 5.04
N ILE A 61 7.89 3.56 4.34
CA ILE A 61 9.26 3.03 4.26
C ILE A 61 10.22 4.07 3.68
N VAL A 62 9.85 4.71 2.57
CA VAL A 62 10.69 5.73 1.92
C VAL A 62 10.92 6.91 2.86
N SER A 63 9.89 7.39 3.56
CA SER A 63 10.05 8.49 4.51
C SER A 63 10.99 8.14 5.66
N THR A 64 10.90 6.92 6.20
CA THR A 64 11.83 6.45 7.23
C THR A 64 13.23 6.27 6.69
N TYR A 65 13.37 5.75 5.46
CA TYR A 65 14.66 5.63 4.81
C TYR A 65 15.31 7.00 4.59
N GLU A 66 14.56 8.02 4.16
CA GLU A 66 15.06 9.38 4.00
C GLU A 66 15.58 9.95 5.32
N GLU A 67 14.82 9.81 6.40
CA GLU A 67 15.24 10.23 7.75
C GLU A 67 16.50 9.49 8.19
N LEU A 68 16.50 8.15 8.08
CA LEU A 68 17.67 7.32 8.39
C LEU A 68 18.88 7.71 7.55
N SER A 69 18.70 8.04 6.27
CA SER A 69 19.77 8.42 5.36
C SER A 69 20.38 9.78 5.73
N GLY A 70 19.58 10.71 6.26
CA GLY A 70 20.01 12.04 6.71
C GLY A 70 20.85 12.06 7.98
N LEU A 71 20.79 11.01 8.82
CA LEU A 71 21.54 10.94 10.08
C LEU A 71 23.07 10.90 9.85
N SER A 72 23.83 11.59 10.72
CA SER A 72 25.29 11.46 10.74
C SER A 72 25.72 10.09 11.28
N ASN A 73 26.99 9.71 11.06
CA ASN A 73 27.52 8.41 11.53
C ASN A 73 27.45 8.27 13.06
N GLU A 74 27.60 9.36 13.80
CA GLU A 74 27.53 9.42 15.26
C GLU A 74 26.09 9.32 15.77
N GLN A 75 25.14 9.98 15.07
CA GLN A 75 23.72 9.95 15.40
C GLN A 75 23.07 8.61 15.05
N LEU A 76 23.54 7.95 13.99
CA LEU A 76 23.01 6.68 13.53
C LEU A 76 23.07 5.64 14.64
N TYR A 77 24.20 5.54 15.34
CA TYR A 77 24.35 4.59 16.43
C TYR A 77 23.36 4.85 17.56
N ALA A 78 23.20 6.10 18.00
CA ALA A 78 22.23 6.45 19.04
C ALA A 78 20.77 6.21 18.61
N ALA A 79 20.48 6.33 17.30
CA ALA A 79 19.14 6.09 16.76
C ALA A 79 18.80 4.61 16.63
N VAL A 80 19.79 3.74 16.39
CA VAL A 80 19.58 2.30 16.13
C VAL A 80 19.93 1.40 17.32
N ASP A 81 20.61 1.92 18.33
CA ASP A 81 21.02 1.15 19.52
C ASP A 81 19.83 0.87 20.44
N GLY A 82 19.22 -0.31 20.27
CA GLY A 82 18.16 -0.81 21.13
C GLY A 82 16.84 -0.03 21.07
N GLN A 83 16.73 1.00 20.22
CA GLN A 83 15.51 1.76 19.99
C GLN A 83 14.97 1.42 18.60
N ALA A 84 13.71 1.02 18.53
CA ALA A 84 12.99 0.95 17.27
C ALA A 84 12.35 2.31 17.01
N SER A 85 12.65 2.93 15.86
CA SER A 85 12.05 4.20 15.47
C SER A 85 10.81 3.92 14.65
N GLN A 86 9.67 4.38 15.15
CA GLN A 86 8.38 4.28 14.45
C GLN A 86 7.96 5.65 13.94
N PHE A 87 7.45 5.71 12.72
CA PHE A 87 6.92 6.91 12.11
C PHE A 87 5.51 6.66 11.59
N CYS A 88 4.63 7.63 11.76
CA CYS A 88 3.30 7.63 11.18
C CYS A 88 3.24 8.66 10.06
N ILE A 89 2.64 8.29 8.93
CA ILE A 89 2.45 9.19 7.80
C ILE A 89 1.08 9.84 7.89
N THR A 90 1.09 11.17 7.94
CA THR A 90 -0.10 12.00 7.93
C THR A 90 -0.16 12.82 6.64
N GLU A 91 -1.29 13.47 6.39
CA GLU A 91 -1.43 14.47 5.31
C GLU A 91 -0.30 15.53 5.30
N ASN A 92 0.23 15.88 6.47
CA ASN A 92 1.26 16.91 6.63
C ASN A 92 2.70 16.36 6.58
N GLY A 93 2.87 15.05 6.36
CA GLY A 93 4.15 14.36 6.36
C GLY A 93 4.30 13.36 7.50
N ALA A 94 5.53 12.87 7.68
CA ALA A 94 5.87 11.91 8.71
C ALA A 94 5.97 12.56 10.10
N VAL A 95 5.41 11.89 11.09
CA VAL A 95 5.48 12.26 12.50
C VAL A 95 6.00 11.08 13.31
N ASP A 96 6.78 11.36 14.35
CA ASP A 96 7.33 10.34 15.24
C ASP A 96 6.21 9.61 16.01
N GLY A 97 6.32 8.28 16.07
CA GLY A 97 5.44 7.39 16.81
C GLY A 97 4.41 6.65 15.95
N ALA A 98 3.64 5.80 16.61
CA ALA A 98 2.58 5.00 15.99
C ALA A 98 1.42 5.85 15.46
N CYS A 99 0.76 5.38 14.41
CA CYS A 99 -0.46 6.01 13.96
C CYS A 99 -1.60 5.82 14.97
N GLY A 100 -2.17 6.93 15.44
CA GLY A 100 -3.42 6.93 16.19
C GLY A 100 -4.64 6.76 15.29
N SER A 101 -5.82 6.58 15.88
CA SER A 101 -7.10 6.40 15.16
C SER A 101 -7.55 7.59 14.31
N THR A 102 -6.91 8.76 14.45
CA THR A 102 -7.21 9.98 13.69
C THR A 102 -6.11 10.34 12.69
N ASN A 103 -5.00 9.59 12.68
CA ASN A 103 -3.87 9.88 11.83
C ASN A 103 -4.07 9.15 10.51
N PHE A 104 -4.34 9.91 9.47
CA PHE A 104 -4.53 9.39 8.12
C PHE A 104 -3.59 10.09 7.16
N MET A 105 -3.10 9.33 6.19
CA MET A 105 -2.25 9.81 5.10
C MET A 105 -3.05 10.66 4.09
N ASP A 106 -4.36 10.44 4.02
CA ASP A 106 -5.25 11.07 3.05
C ASP A 106 -6.32 11.94 3.74
N VAL A 107 -6.70 13.03 3.07
CA VAL A 107 -7.72 13.99 3.52
C VAL A 107 -9.10 13.34 3.75
N ARG A 108 -9.37 12.22 3.09
CA ARG A 108 -10.65 11.49 3.23
C ARG A 108 -10.70 10.62 4.48
N GLY A 109 -9.60 10.48 5.22
CA GLY A 109 -9.56 9.67 6.43
C GLY A 109 -9.74 8.17 6.17
N LEU A 110 -9.21 7.68 5.06
CA LEU A 110 -9.41 6.28 4.63
C LEU A 110 -8.20 5.39 4.84
N LEU A 111 -6.99 5.96 4.79
CA LEU A 111 -5.75 5.24 4.69
C LEU A 111 -4.80 5.65 5.81
N GLN A 112 -4.35 4.67 6.58
CA GLN A 112 -3.32 4.83 7.60
C GLN A 112 -2.05 4.16 7.10
N ALA A 113 -0.90 4.77 7.36
CA ALA A 113 0.38 4.24 6.96
C ALA A 113 1.40 4.56 8.03
N GLU A 114 2.13 3.56 8.49
CA GLU A 114 3.20 3.69 9.46
C GLU A 114 4.40 2.85 9.06
N SER A 115 5.52 3.14 9.67
CA SER A 115 6.76 2.42 9.44
C SER A 115 7.50 2.24 10.75
N LEU A 116 8.09 1.07 10.94
CA LEU A 116 8.89 0.68 12.08
C LEU A 116 10.28 0.30 11.59
N SER A 117 11.31 0.96 12.08
CA SER A 117 12.70 0.63 11.80
C SER A 117 13.41 0.08 13.04
N TYR A 118 14.20 -0.97 12.87
CA TYR A 118 14.96 -1.58 13.95
C TYR A 118 16.27 -2.19 13.43
N LEU A 119 17.27 -2.25 14.30
CA LEU A 119 18.57 -2.82 13.97
C LEU A 119 18.54 -4.35 13.93
N ASP A 120 18.92 -4.93 12.80
CA ASP A 120 19.07 -6.38 12.57
C ASP A 120 20.55 -6.79 12.45
N GLY A 121 21.36 -6.19 13.33
CA GLY A 121 22.78 -6.47 13.50
C GLY A 121 23.72 -5.56 12.70
N PHE A 122 25.00 -5.89 12.77
CA PHE A 122 26.08 -5.15 12.15
C PHE A 122 27.17 -6.09 11.65
N SER A 123 27.83 -5.72 10.55
CA SER A 123 29.01 -6.43 10.04
C SER A 123 30.20 -5.49 9.99
N PRO A 124 31.38 -5.86 10.51
CA PRO A 124 32.58 -5.06 10.34
C PRO A 124 32.99 -5.02 8.87
N ILE A 125 33.43 -3.85 8.40
CA ILE A 125 33.98 -3.75 7.05
C ILE A 125 35.39 -4.36 7.01
N SER A 126 35.70 -5.10 5.95
CA SER A 126 37.03 -5.70 5.77
C SER A 126 38.10 -4.60 5.66
N GLY A 127 39.10 -4.64 6.54
CA GLY A 127 40.17 -3.63 6.60
C GLY A 127 39.95 -2.49 7.60
N SER A 128 38.83 -2.50 8.34
CA SER A 128 38.60 -1.57 9.47
C SER A 128 39.63 -1.83 10.57
N GLN A 129 40.45 -0.84 10.92
CA GLN A 129 41.42 -0.94 12.00
C GLN A 129 40.80 -0.45 13.31
N VAL A 130 40.82 -1.31 14.34
CA VAL A 130 40.51 -0.90 15.72
C VAL A 130 41.72 -0.12 16.23
N SER A 131 41.62 1.21 16.32
CA SER A 131 42.72 2.01 16.87
C SER A 131 42.88 1.70 18.37
N SER A 132 44.09 1.33 18.79
CA SER A 132 44.37 0.93 20.18
C SER A 132 44.59 2.12 21.13
N SER A 133 44.44 3.37 20.66
CA SER A 133 44.62 4.58 21.47
C SER A 133 43.27 5.21 21.80
N GLY A 134 42.71 4.82 22.95
CA GLY A 134 41.64 5.50 23.72
C GLY A 134 40.65 6.34 22.93
N GLY A 135 39.58 5.72 22.43
CA GLY A 135 38.45 6.40 21.77
C GLY A 135 38.06 5.83 20.40
N ALA A 136 38.69 4.74 19.96
CA ALA A 136 38.50 4.22 18.61
C ALA A 136 37.19 3.46 18.43
N GLY A 137 36.29 4.03 17.63
CA GLY A 137 35.20 3.27 17.04
C GLY A 137 35.66 2.45 15.84
N VAL A 138 34.92 1.39 15.52
CA VAL A 138 35.14 0.54 14.34
C VAL A 138 34.08 0.91 13.31
N PHE A 139 34.48 1.07 12.05
CA PHE A 139 33.50 1.21 10.97
C PHE A 139 32.79 -0.12 10.75
N VAL A 140 31.46 -0.08 10.82
CA VAL A 140 30.58 -1.22 10.61
C VAL A 140 29.49 -0.83 9.61
N ASP A 141 29.03 -1.80 8.84
CA ASP A 141 27.80 -1.67 8.07
C ASP A 141 26.66 -2.16 8.97
N TYR A 142 25.80 -1.25 9.38
CA TYR A 142 24.58 -1.55 10.13
C TYR A 142 23.51 -2.05 9.17
N ARG A 143 22.84 -3.12 9.57
CA ARG A 143 21.73 -3.70 8.84
C ARG A 143 20.46 -3.33 9.55
N ILE A 144 19.64 -2.52 8.90
CA ILE A 144 18.45 -1.92 9.50
C ILE A 144 17.25 -2.45 8.70
N ASN A 145 16.33 -3.09 9.41
CA ASN A 145 15.08 -3.52 8.82
C ASN A 145 14.05 -2.41 9.00
N ILE A 146 13.32 -2.11 7.94
CA ILE A 146 12.22 -1.15 7.91
C ILE A 146 10.96 -1.92 7.51
N LEU A 147 9.99 -1.99 8.41
CA LEU A 147 8.68 -2.57 8.21
C LEU A 147 7.70 -1.43 7.93
N GLY A 148 7.14 -1.35 6.73
CA GLY A 148 6.02 -0.46 6.42
C GLY A 148 4.71 -1.21 6.60
N GLU A 149 3.77 -0.58 7.28
CA GLU A 149 2.42 -1.09 7.49
C GLU A 149 1.42 -0.07 6.96
N SER A 150 0.35 -0.57 6.34
CA SER A 150 -0.74 0.26 5.86
C SER A 150 -2.07 -0.42 6.12
N GLU A 151 -3.06 0.36 6.48
CA GLU A 151 -4.40 -0.11 6.75
C GLU A 151 -5.43 0.79 6.09
N MET A 152 -6.44 0.16 5.50
CA MET A 152 -7.67 0.81 5.06
C MET A 152 -8.85 0.27 5.89
N PRO A 153 -9.15 0.85 7.07
CA PRO A 153 -10.06 0.25 8.04
C PRO A 153 -11.46 -0.02 7.50
N ASN A 154 -11.97 0.88 6.65
CA ASN A 154 -13.31 0.78 6.06
C ASN A 154 -13.46 -0.40 5.09
N TYR A 155 -12.35 -0.89 4.53
CA TYR A 155 -12.33 -1.99 3.58
C TYR A 155 -11.68 -3.25 4.16
N SER A 156 -11.17 -3.20 5.40
CA SER A 156 -10.47 -4.30 6.07
C SER A 156 -9.31 -4.86 5.24
N ILE A 157 -8.58 -3.95 4.57
CA ILE A 157 -7.38 -4.28 3.78
C ILE A 157 -6.18 -3.77 4.57
N GLU A 158 -5.24 -4.66 4.81
CA GLU A 158 -3.95 -4.38 5.45
C GLU A 158 -2.83 -4.84 4.53
N ASN A 159 -1.71 -4.13 4.54
CA ASN A 159 -0.52 -4.54 3.79
C ASN A 159 0.76 -4.21 4.55
N HIS A 160 1.64 -5.19 4.68
CA HIS A 160 2.88 -5.12 5.46
C HIS A 160 4.07 -5.48 4.59
N HIS A 161 5.06 -4.59 4.50
CA HIS A 161 6.25 -4.79 3.70
C HIS A 161 7.50 -4.62 4.55
N LEU A 162 8.44 -5.56 4.43
CA LEU A 162 9.75 -5.47 5.08
C LEU A 162 10.82 -5.18 4.02
N GLN A 163 11.61 -4.13 4.25
CA GLN A 163 12.79 -3.83 3.46
C GLN A 163 14.02 -3.73 4.35
N GLU A 164 15.11 -4.34 3.92
CA GLU A 164 16.40 -4.23 4.60
C GLU A 164 17.22 -3.12 3.93
N THR A 165 17.83 -2.27 4.75
CA THR A 165 18.78 -1.25 4.30
C THR A 165 20.11 -1.37 5.02
N LEU A 166 21.17 -1.07 4.29
CA LEU A 166 22.54 -1.08 4.81
C LEU A 166 23.03 0.36 4.92
N LYS A 167 23.40 0.77 6.13
CA LYS A 167 24.01 2.07 6.37
C LYS A 167 25.33 1.92 7.10
N ARG A 168 26.37 2.52 6.55
CA ARG A 168 27.68 2.57 7.19
C ARG A 168 27.66 3.55 8.35
N GLY A 169 28.26 3.17 9.47
CA GLY A 169 28.46 4.05 10.60
C GLY A 169 29.66 3.63 11.44
N ILE A 170 29.82 4.31 12.58
CA ILE A 170 30.89 4.02 13.54
C ILE A 170 30.26 3.36 14.76
N LYS A 171 30.77 2.19 15.15
CA LYS A 171 30.43 1.59 16.44
C LYS A 171 31.48 2.02 17.47
N PRO A 172 31.13 2.71 18.57
CA PRO A 172 32.10 3.14 19.56
C PRO A 172 32.79 1.95 20.25
N GLY A 173 34.10 2.11 20.49
CA GLY A 173 34.96 1.06 21.05
C GLY A 173 34.63 0.60 22.47
N ALA A 174 33.73 1.29 23.18
CA ALA A 174 33.31 0.94 24.53
C ALA A 174 32.35 -0.27 24.57
N GLU A 175 31.73 -0.63 23.45
CA GLU A 175 30.73 -1.71 23.34
C GLU A 175 31.20 -2.88 22.45
N ILE A 176 32.50 -2.96 22.20
CA ILE A 176 33.18 -4.14 21.66
C ILE A 176 33.86 -4.87 22.81
N ASN A 177 33.05 -5.54 23.64
CA ASN A 177 33.53 -6.46 24.67
C ASN A 177 32.68 -7.72 24.61
#